data_AF-A0A954HG93-F1
#
_entry.id   AF-A0A954HG93-F1
#
_cell.length_a   1.000
_cell.length_b   1.000
_cell.length_c   1.000
_cell.angle_alpha   90.00
_cell.angle_beta   90.00
_cell.angle_gamma   90.00
#
_symmetry.space_group_name_H-M   'P 1'
#
loop_
_entity.id
_entity.type
_entity.pdbx_description
1 polymer ?
#
loop_
_entity_poly.entity_id
_entity_poly.type
_entity_poly.pdbx_seq_one_letter_code
_entity_poly.pdbx_strand_id
1 'polypeptide(L)'
;MFNVNEFWSAGTSDEPPATDADFQRLEAELGVQLPALLKELYRVQNGGMVEGADSVVFWPISPDGWCKVQRARDVWGFDEEDDSLFDEDFEDEYGDPNLLIGIGGDESGHTCLALNYNECISDGEPDLMWIDQECFDFTPLNCTFEEYVRDLTRVADAPSVTDPADLPLIAEEVITATYGDMATTLEQKVYSTDTELVIWSRNCGMEGEELSLCRVTKPISGSFSSIRSFRPGPHESFQILLQSDANDDEEDTIHWETSRKTSRGWKNGRSSGVPVYGYFESKDRAKLEELRREILGGEPPTSTIAGEQYQDRIEEMDEAALQAFAPQMMLEMFKLLQGQADVLGGMNDAPEEIKQSFAHLEQLKSQMIADLQQRADAAGPIPDDLLGLMQQMVDADVDDEEE
;
A
#
# COMPACT_ATOMS: atom_id res chain seq x y z
N MET A 1 -30.32 8.72 13.31
CA MET A 1 -30.07 10.17 13.24
C MET A 1 -28.58 10.33 13.41
N PHE A 2 -27.91 11.02 12.49
CA PHE A 2 -26.45 11.23 12.56
C PHE A 2 -26.15 12.22 13.69
N ASN A 3 -25.16 11.92 14.54
CA ASN A 3 -24.78 12.78 15.66
C ASN A 3 -23.42 13.43 15.39
N VAL A 4 -23.44 14.71 15.00
CA VAL A 4 -22.25 15.51 14.70
C VAL A 4 -21.25 15.61 15.87
N ASN A 5 -21.72 15.50 17.12
CA ASN A 5 -20.86 15.58 18.31
C ASN A 5 -20.05 14.31 18.55
N GLU A 6 -20.42 13.23 17.87
CA GLU A 6 -19.78 11.92 17.97
C GLU A 6 -18.93 11.61 16.74
N PHE A 7 -18.88 12.50 15.75
CA PHE A 7 -18.17 12.28 14.49
C PHE A 7 -16.65 12.34 14.66
N TRP A 8 -16.14 13.27 15.46
CA TRP A 8 -14.70 13.52 15.58
C TRP A 8 -14.04 12.66 16.65
N SER A 9 -12.84 12.17 16.35
CA SER A 9 -11.93 11.64 17.35
C SER A 9 -11.48 12.77 18.28
N ALA A 10 -11.62 12.57 19.58
CA ALA A 10 -11.34 13.63 20.54
C ALA A 10 -9.84 13.97 20.59
N GLY A 11 -9.51 15.25 20.48
CA GLY A 11 -8.15 15.75 20.64
C GLY A 11 -7.25 15.58 19.42
N THR A 12 -7.83 15.34 18.24
CA THR A 12 -7.08 15.19 16.98
C THR A 12 -7.04 16.47 16.14
N SER A 13 -7.50 17.60 16.68
CA SER A 13 -7.36 18.91 16.06
C SER A 13 -6.90 19.92 17.11
N ASP A 14 -5.93 20.74 16.71
CA ASP A 14 -5.40 21.84 17.50
C ASP A 14 -6.14 23.17 17.22
N GLU A 15 -7.03 23.19 16.22
CA GLU A 15 -7.77 24.37 15.81
C GLU A 15 -9.06 24.54 16.62
N PRO A 16 -9.44 25.78 16.99
CA PRO A 16 -10.74 26.01 17.60
C PRO A 16 -11.87 25.66 16.61
N PRO A 17 -13.06 25.28 17.10
CA PRO A 17 -14.20 25.01 16.24
C PRO A 17 -14.50 26.21 15.32
N ALA A 18 -14.80 25.93 14.05
CA ALA A 18 -14.96 26.95 13.02
C ALA A 18 -16.21 27.81 13.26
N THR A 19 -16.09 29.09 12.95
CA THR A 19 -17.18 30.07 13.09
C THR A 19 -17.82 30.39 11.74
N ASP A 20 -18.99 31.03 11.77
CA ASP A 20 -19.64 31.52 10.54
C ASP A 20 -18.77 32.52 9.76
N ALA A 21 -17.88 33.25 10.44
CA ALA A 21 -16.93 34.16 9.78
C ALA A 21 -15.83 33.38 9.04
N ASP A 22 -15.39 32.24 9.57
CA ASP A 22 -14.39 31.39 8.92
C ASP A 22 -14.96 30.76 7.65
N PHE A 23 -16.21 30.28 7.70
CA PHE A 23 -16.91 29.76 6.52
C PHE A 23 -17.10 30.85 5.46
N GLN A 24 -17.58 32.04 5.84
CA GLN A 24 -17.77 33.14 4.88
C GLN A 24 -16.48 33.58 4.21
N ARG A 25 -15.37 33.61 4.97
CA ARG A 25 -14.04 33.93 4.41
C ARG A 25 -13.63 32.87 3.40
N LEU A 26 -13.67 31.59 3.79
CA LEU A 26 -13.22 30.49 2.95
C LEU A 26 -14.08 30.34 1.69
N GLU A 27 -15.41 30.39 1.83
CA GLU A 27 -16.35 30.33 0.69
C GLU A 27 -16.11 31.50 -0.30
N ALA A 28 -15.82 32.71 0.21
CA ALA A 28 -15.49 33.86 -0.64
C ALA A 28 -14.12 33.74 -1.32
N GLU A 29 -13.14 33.14 -0.65
CA GLU A 29 -11.78 32.90 -1.16
C GLU A 29 -11.77 31.81 -2.24
N LEU A 30 -12.54 30.74 -2.05
CA LEU A 30 -12.64 29.62 -2.97
C LEU A 30 -13.66 29.87 -4.09
N GLY A 31 -14.65 30.74 -3.87
CA GLY A 31 -15.71 31.03 -4.84
C GLY A 31 -16.83 29.98 -4.87
N VAL A 32 -16.97 29.16 -3.82
CA VAL A 32 -17.94 28.06 -3.73
C VAL A 32 -18.72 28.10 -2.42
N GLN A 33 -19.80 27.34 -2.31
CA GLN A 33 -20.52 27.13 -1.05
C GLN A 33 -20.21 25.74 -0.49
N LEU A 34 -19.70 25.68 0.74
CA LEU A 34 -19.38 24.40 1.39
C LEU A 34 -20.65 23.62 1.73
N PRO A 35 -20.62 22.27 1.66
CA PRO A 35 -21.73 21.42 2.08
C PRO A 35 -22.22 21.76 3.48
N ALA A 36 -23.55 21.75 3.69
CA ALA A 36 -24.15 22.15 4.96
C ALA A 36 -23.65 21.27 6.12
N LEU A 37 -23.58 19.95 5.91
CA LEU A 37 -23.10 19.00 6.91
C LEU A 37 -21.62 19.23 7.26
N LEU A 38 -20.77 19.58 6.28
CA LEU A 38 -19.36 19.89 6.53
C LEU A 38 -19.25 21.07 7.50
N LYS A 39 -20.03 22.13 7.28
CA LYS A 39 -20.07 23.28 8.20
C LYS A 39 -20.59 22.90 9.60
N GLU A 40 -21.60 22.03 9.69
CA GLU A 40 -22.09 21.54 10.99
C GLU A 40 -21.03 20.75 11.76
N LEU A 41 -20.28 19.88 11.08
CA LEU A 41 -19.17 19.12 11.67
C LEU A 41 -18.06 20.06 12.15
N TYR A 42 -17.68 21.05 11.34
CA TYR A 42 -16.58 21.95 11.65
C TYR A 42 -16.88 22.93 12.79
N ARG A 43 -18.17 23.20 13.07
CA ARG A 43 -18.59 23.92 14.28
C ARG A 43 -18.40 23.12 15.57
N VAL A 44 -18.21 21.81 15.49
CA VAL A 44 -17.89 20.95 16.63
C VAL A 44 -16.37 20.86 16.80
N GLN A 45 -15.65 20.52 15.73
CA GLN A 45 -14.19 20.43 15.70
C GLN A 45 -13.69 20.79 14.29
N ASN A 46 -12.67 21.64 14.20
CA ASN A 46 -12.16 22.14 12.93
C ASN A 46 -11.09 21.19 12.37
N GLY A 47 -11.53 20.12 11.70
CA GLY A 47 -10.66 19.08 11.15
C GLY A 47 -10.25 18.00 12.16
N GLY A 48 -9.34 17.12 11.74
CA GLY A 48 -8.81 15.99 12.50
C GLY A 48 -9.32 14.63 12.00
N MET A 49 -9.07 13.59 12.80
CA MET A 49 -9.50 12.22 12.51
C MET A 49 -10.97 12.02 12.85
N VAL A 50 -11.60 11.09 12.15
CA VAL A 50 -12.99 10.68 12.39
C VAL A 50 -13.03 9.56 13.42
N GLU A 51 -13.97 9.63 14.35
CA GLU A 51 -14.14 8.65 15.42
C GLU A 51 -14.40 7.26 14.85
N GLY A 52 -13.43 6.37 15.02
CA GLY A 52 -13.48 5.00 14.52
C GLY A 52 -13.32 4.88 13.00
N ALA A 53 -12.79 5.89 12.30
CA ALA A 53 -12.36 5.77 10.90
C ALA A 53 -10.92 6.26 10.73
N ASP A 54 -10.07 5.41 10.16
CA ASP A 54 -8.63 5.70 9.99
C ASP A 54 -8.28 6.01 8.52
N SER A 55 -9.26 5.98 7.63
CA SER A 55 -9.05 6.16 6.20
C SER A 55 -9.01 7.62 5.76
N VAL A 56 -9.37 8.56 6.64
CA VAL A 56 -9.42 9.99 6.29
C VAL A 56 -9.15 10.89 7.48
N VAL A 57 -8.28 11.86 7.25
CA VAL A 57 -8.04 13.01 8.13
C VAL A 57 -8.58 14.25 7.43
N PHE A 58 -9.58 14.89 8.04
CA PHE A 58 -10.13 16.14 7.52
C PHE A 58 -9.23 17.32 7.87
N TRP A 59 -8.96 18.18 6.91
CA TRP A 59 -8.07 19.32 7.11
C TRP A 59 -8.81 20.50 7.74
N PRO A 60 -8.15 21.28 8.62
CA PRO A 60 -8.74 22.47 9.21
C PRO A 60 -9.06 23.57 8.18
N ILE A 61 -10.07 24.36 8.50
CA ILE A 61 -10.31 25.68 7.92
C ILE A 61 -9.44 26.66 8.71
N SER A 62 -8.18 26.78 8.31
CA SER A 62 -7.22 27.74 8.86
C SER A 62 -6.71 28.67 7.74
N PRO A 63 -6.42 29.96 8.02
CA PRO A 63 -5.72 30.80 7.05
C PRO A 63 -4.28 30.32 6.78
N ASP A 64 -3.64 29.71 7.79
CA ASP A 64 -2.22 29.34 7.78
C ASP A 64 -2.06 27.82 7.98
N GLY A 65 -1.04 27.22 7.37
CA GLY A 65 -0.75 25.78 7.49
C GLY A 65 -0.69 25.07 6.15
N TRP A 66 -0.02 23.92 6.14
CA TRP A 66 0.21 23.12 4.94
C TRP A 66 -1.04 22.29 4.57
N CYS A 67 -1.60 21.56 5.54
CA CYS A 67 -2.81 20.76 5.35
C CYS A 67 -4.03 21.57 5.82
N LYS A 68 -4.63 22.34 4.92
CA LYS A 68 -5.85 23.13 5.16
C LYS A 68 -6.83 22.96 4.03
N VAL A 69 -8.10 23.27 4.26
CA VAL A 69 -9.10 23.31 3.19
C VAL A 69 -8.71 24.37 2.16
N GLN A 70 -8.43 23.95 0.93
CA GLN A 70 -7.95 24.80 -0.17
C GLN A 70 -8.21 24.13 -1.53
N ARG A 71 -7.85 24.77 -2.64
CA ARG A 71 -7.98 24.13 -3.97
C ARG A 71 -7.02 22.95 -4.04
N ALA A 72 -7.43 21.87 -4.71
CA ALA A 72 -6.61 20.65 -4.82
C ALA A 72 -5.23 20.95 -5.44
N ARG A 73 -5.16 21.84 -6.45
CA ARG A 73 -3.89 22.30 -7.05
C ARG A 73 -2.95 22.97 -6.06
N ASP A 74 -3.49 23.64 -5.03
CA ASP A 74 -2.72 24.38 -4.03
C ASP A 74 -2.17 23.46 -2.93
N VAL A 75 -2.72 22.24 -2.76
CA VAL A 75 -2.31 21.29 -1.71
C VAL A 75 -0.85 20.88 -1.86
N TRP A 76 -0.43 20.61 -3.09
CA TRP A 76 0.90 20.10 -3.40
C TRP A 76 1.82 21.13 -4.03
N GLY A 77 1.43 22.41 -4.03
CA GLY A 77 2.27 23.50 -4.51
C GLY A 77 2.54 23.45 -6.01
N PHE A 78 1.55 23.03 -6.80
CA PHE A 78 1.62 23.20 -8.25
C PHE A 78 1.49 24.69 -8.57
N ASP A 79 2.65 25.36 -8.67
CA ASP A 79 2.75 26.74 -9.11
C ASP A 79 2.26 26.86 -10.57
N GLU A 80 1.68 28.01 -10.93
CA GLU A 80 1.25 28.34 -12.30
C GLU A 80 2.39 28.21 -13.35
N GLU A 81 3.66 28.11 -12.93
CA GLU A 81 4.82 27.94 -13.82
C GLU A 81 5.16 26.47 -14.13
N ASP A 82 4.65 25.51 -13.35
CA ASP A 82 4.87 24.06 -13.50
C ASP A 82 3.52 23.32 -13.56
N ASP A 83 2.55 23.87 -14.31
CA ASP A 83 1.19 23.35 -14.55
C ASP A 83 1.16 22.06 -15.40
N SER A 84 2.21 21.23 -15.38
CA SER A 84 2.27 20.01 -16.22
C SER A 84 1.25 18.92 -15.86
N LEU A 85 0.58 19.05 -14.71
CA LEU A 85 -0.39 18.07 -14.21
C LEU A 85 -1.85 18.52 -14.29
N PHE A 86 -2.06 19.84 -14.34
CA PHE A 86 -3.36 20.46 -14.53
C PHE A 86 -3.34 21.18 -15.88
N ASP A 87 -2.90 20.47 -16.91
CA ASP A 87 -2.78 20.97 -18.26
C ASP A 87 -4.10 20.84 -19.03
N GLU A 88 -4.07 21.12 -20.34
CA GLU A 88 -5.26 21.06 -21.20
C GLU A 88 -5.89 19.65 -21.23
N ASP A 89 -5.08 18.58 -21.13
CA ASP A 89 -5.59 17.21 -21.15
C ASP A 89 -6.35 16.89 -19.84
N PHE A 90 -5.86 17.37 -18.69
CA PHE A 90 -6.58 17.29 -17.43
C PHE A 90 -7.91 18.04 -17.48
N GLU A 91 -7.91 19.29 -17.96
CA GLU A 91 -9.11 20.12 -18.02
C GLU A 91 -10.19 19.49 -18.91
N ASP A 92 -9.79 18.85 -20.01
CA ASP A 92 -10.69 18.15 -20.92
C ASP A 92 -11.31 16.90 -20.29
N GLU A 93 -10.60 16.18 -19.41
CA GLU A 93 -11.07 14.95 -18.78
C GLU A 93 -11.84 15.19 -17.47
N TYR A 94 -11.34 16.06 -16.60
CA TYR A 94 -11.83 16.23 -15.22
C TYR A 94 -12.42 17.62 -14.94
N GLY A 95 -12.28 18.57 -15.86
CA GLY A 95 -12.80 19.93 -15.75
C GLY A 95 -11.84 20.92 -15.07
N ASP A 96 -12.37 22.07 -14.66
CA ASP A 96 -11.58 23.17 -14.09
C ASP A 96 -10.97 22.74 -12.74
N PRO A 97 -9.64 22.67 -12.60
CA PRO A 97 -8.97 22.29 -11.35
C PRO A 97 -9.25 23.27 -10.20
N ASN A 98 -9.65 24.52 -10.50
CA ASN A 98 -10.02 25.49 -9.47
C ASN A 98 -11.36 25.17 -8.79
N LEU A 99 -12.15 24.28 -9.39
CA LEU A 99 -13.40 23.76 -8.84
C LEU A 99 -13.21 22.47 -8.04
N LEU A 100 -11.97 22.01 -7.86
CA LEU A 100 -11.64 20.91 -6.96
C LEU A 100 -11.14 21.47 -5.62
N ILE A 101 -11.89 21.21 -4.54
CA ILE A 101 -11.58 21.73 -3.20
C ILE A 101 -11.18 20.59 -2.28
N GLY A 102 -9.89 20.49 -1.97
CA GLY A 102 -9.35 19.53 -1.02
C GLY A 102 -9.84 19.81 0.41
N ILE A 103 -10.41 18.79 1.06
CA ILE A 103 -10.98 18.89 2.41
C ILE A 103 -10.35 17.90 3.41
N GLY A 104 -9.51 16.99 2.94
CA GLY A 104 -8.85 15.97 3.75
C GLY A 104 -7.97 15.08 2.90
N GLY A 105 -7.38 14.08 3.52
CA GLY A 105 -6.53 13.09 2.86
C GLY A 105 -6.38 11.84 3.69
N ASP A 106 -5.58 10.88 3.22
CA ASP A 106 -5.10 9.80 4.08
C ASP A 106 -4.14 10.33 5.16
N GLU A 107 -3.79 9.46 6.13
CA GLU A 107 -2.86 9.81 7.21
C GLU A 107 -1.42 10.07 6.72
N SER A 108 -1.06 9.52 5.56
CA SER A 108 0.28 9.66 4.97
C SER A 108 0.47 10.95 4.15
N GLY A 109 -0.62 11.61 3.75
CA GLY A 109 -0.63 12.82 2.94
C GLY A 109 -0.46 12.59 1.43
N HIS A 110 -0.54 11.34 0.94
CA HIS A 110 -0.35 11.02 -0.49
C HIS A 110 -1.64 11.23 -1.30
N THR A 111 -2.79 11.03 -0.66
CA THR A 111 -4.10 11.23 -1.29
C THR A 111 -4.83 12.46 -0.74
N CYS A 112 -5.65 13.08 -1.61
CA CYS A 112 -6.53 14.19 -1.26
C CYS A 112 -7.98 13.81 -1.54
N LEU A 113 -8.83 13.95 -0.53
CA LEU A 113 -10.28 13.92 -0.67
C LEU A 113 -10.74 15.33 -1.05
N ALA A 114 -11.31 15.48 -2.23
CA ALA A 114 -11.76 16.75 -2.78
C ALA A 114 -13.27 16.79 -3.02
N LEU A 115 -13.87 17.97 -2.81
CA LEU A 115 -15.18 18.34 -3.33
C LEU A 115 -15.00 18.76 -4.79
N ASN A 116 -15.66 18.06 -5.70
CA ASN A 116 -15.63 18.35 -7.13
C ASN A 116 -16.87 19.19 -7.53
N TYR A 117 -16.66 20.48 -7.79
CA TYR A 117 -17.73 21.38 -8.26
C TYR A 117 -17.84 21.45 -9.80
N ASN A 118 -16.99 20.74 -10.56
CA ASN A 118 -17.22 20.55 -12.00
C ASN A 118 -18.47 19.69 -12.24
N GLU A 119 -18.71 18.72 -11.35
CA GLU A 119 -19.85 17.81 -11.39
C GLU A 119 -20.71 18.00 -10.14
N CYS A 120 -21.94 18.50 -10.32
CA CYS A 120 -22.90 18.63 -9.23
C CYS A 120 -23.94 17.51 -9.31
N ILE A 121 -23.97 16.61 -8.32
CA ILE A 121 -24.88 15.47 -8.28
C ILE A 121 -26.33 15.90 -7.97
N SER A 122 -26.49 17.01 -7.24
CA SER A 122 -27.79 17.62 -6.93
C SER A 122 -27.71 19.15 -7.02
N ASP A 123 -28.79 19.86 -6.67
CA ASP A 123 -28.94 21.32 -6.87
C ASP A 123 -27.90 22.13 -6.07
N GLY A 124 -26.68 22.23 -6.60
CA GLY A 124 -25.53 22.92 -6.02
C GLY A 124 -24.66 22.09 -5.05
N GLU A 125 -24.91 20.78 -4.88
CA GLU A 125 -24.03 19.91 -4.10
C GLU A 125 -22.96 19.26 -4.99
N PRO A 126 -21.66 19.39 -4.65
CA PRO A 126 -20.57 18.80 -5.39
C PRO A 126 -20.52 17.28 -5.21
N ASP A 127 -19.97 16.58 -6.21
CA ASP A 127 -19.46 15.22 -6.02
C ASP A 127 -18.21 15.22 -5.11
N LEU A 128 -17.83 14.05 -4.64
CA LEU A 128 -16.55 13.80 -3.99
C LEU A 128 -15.60 13.03 -4.92
N MET A 129 -14.31 13.24 -4.75
CA MET A 129 -13.28 12.57 -5.53
C MET A 129 -12.05 12.30 -4.65
N TRP A 130 -11.40 11.17 -4.87
CA TRP A 130 -10.02 10.95 -4.43
C TRP A 130 -9.05 11.35 -5.52
N ILE A 131 -7.99 12.04 -5.11
CA ILE A 131 -6.87 12.43 -5.97
C ILE A 131 -5.62 11.79 -5.37
N ASP A 132 -4.98 10.90 -6.12
CA ASP A 132 -3.70 10.31 -5.78
C ASP A 132 -2.59 11.06 -6.52
N GLN A 133 -1.67 11.67 -5.75
CA GLN A 133 -0.57 12.45 -6.32
C GLN A 133 0.52 11.57 -6.93
N GLU A 134 0.72 10.34 -6.45
CA GLU A 134 1.85 9.51 -6.87
C GLU A 134 1.59 8.86 -8.21
N CYS A 135 0.37 8.40 -8.44
CA CYS A 135 -0.03 7.77 -9.70
C CYS A 135 -0.88 8.68 -10.60
N PHE A 136 -1.18 9.91 -10.16
CA PHE A 136 -2.02 10.86 -10.89
C PHE A 136 -3.39 10.28 -11.23
N ASP A 137 -3.98 9.57 -10.27
CA ASP A 137 -5.30 8.97 -10.41
C ASP A 137 -6.38 9.86 -9.77
N PHE A 138 -7.45 10.08 -10.51
CA PHE A 138 -8.57 10.93 -10.13
C PHE A 138 -9.82 10.06 -10.14
N THR A 139 -10.26 9.63 -8.96
CA THR A 139 -11.37 8.69 -8.80
C THR A 139 -12.61 9.40 -8.28
N PRO A 140 -13.64 9.65 -9.12
CA PRO A 140 -14.93 10.15 -8.66
C PRO A 140 -15.62 9.12 -7.75
N LEU A 141 -16.14 9.59 -6.61
CA LEU A 141 -16.89 8.76 -5.68
C LEU A 141 -18.37 8.67 -6.03
N ASN A 142 -18.87 9.55 -6.90
CA ASN A 142 -20.26 9.61 -7.33
C ASN A 142 -21.24 9.67 -6.14
N CYS A 143 -20.90 10.43 -5.11
CA CYS A 143 -21.71 10.57 -3.91
C CYS A 143 -21.62 11.97 -3.30
N THR A 144 -22.70 12.36 -2.61
CA THR A 144 -22.72 13.61 -1.85
C THR A 144 -21.85 13.51 -0.59
N PHE A 145 -21.43 14.67 -0.05
CA PHE A 145 -20.70 14.71 1.23
C PHE A 145 -21.47 14.03 2.37
N GLU A 146 -22.80 14.18 2.41
CA GLU A 146 -23.62 13.53 3.43
C GLU A 146 -23.61 11.99 3.30
N GLU A 147 -23.73 11.47 2.09
CA GLU A 147 -23.67 10.02 1.85
C GLU A 147 -22.31 9.44 2.25
N TYR A 148 -21.22 10.11 1.86
CA TYR A 148 -19.86 9.73 2.24
C TYR A 148 -19.69 9.68 3.76
N VAL A 149 -20.07 10.74 4.48
CA VAL A 149 -19.96 10.79 5.94
C VAL A 149 -20.80 9.70 6.63
N ARG A 150 -21.98 9.39 6.08
CA ARG A 150 -22.84 8.32 6.60
C ARG A 150 -22.21 6.95 6.41
N ASP A 151 -21.56 6.71 5.28
CA ASP A 151 -20.89 5.45 5.03
C ASP A 151 -19.60 5.31 5.84
N LEU A 152 -18.81 6.39 5.92
CA LEU A 152 -17.58 6.48 6.72
C LEU A 152 -17.82 6.14 8.21
N THR A 153 -18.98 6.50 8.74
CA THR A 153 -19.35 6.26 10.15
C THR A 153 -20.23 5.02 10.35
N ARG A 154 -20.48 4.26 9.29
CA ARG A 154 -21.30 3.07 9.33
C ARG A 154 -20.60 1.97 10.12
N VAL A 155 -21.35 1.37 11.04
CA VAL A 155 -20.91 0.23 11.83
C VAL A 155 -22.00 -0.85 11.84
N ALA A 156 -21.59 -2.10 11.97
CA ALA A 156 -22.43 -3.27 12.12
C ALA A 156 -22.41 -3.77 13.57
N ASP A 157 -23.49 -4.41 13.99
CA ASP A 157 -23.59 -5.01 15.33
C ASP A 157 -22.68 -6.25 15.50
N ALA A 158 -22.28 -6.87 14.39
CA ALA A 158 -21.49 -8.09 14.34
C ALA A 158 -20.41 -8.01 13.26
N PRO A 159 -19.28 -8.72 13.44
CA PRO A 159 -18.24 -8.80 12.42
C PRO A 159 -18.77 -9.58 11.21
N SER A 160 -18.39 -9.16 10.00
CA SER A 160 -18.62 -9.94 8.78
C SER A 160 -17.67 -11.13 8.67
N VAL A 161 -16.51 -11.06 9.32
CA VAL A 161 -15.49 -12.11 9.35
C VAL A 161 -15.64 -12.95 10.61
N THR A 162 -15.66 -14.27 10.43
CA THR A 162 -15.65 -15.25 11.51
C THR A 162 -14.67 -16.37 11.20
N ASP A 163 -14.12 -16.99 12.23
CA ASP A 163 -13.24 -18.16 12.11
C ASP A 163 -13.97 -19.32 11.41
N PRO A 164 -13.52 -19.78 10.22
CA PRO A 164 -14.16 -20.86 9.47
C PRO A 164 -13.74 -22.25 9.99
N ALA A 165 -13.99 -22.48 11.28
CA ALA A 165 -13.52 -23.66 12.02
C ALA A 165 -14.09 -25.01 11.52
N ASP A 166 -15.03 -24.99 10.59
CA ASP A 166 -15.55 -26.16 9.90
C ASP A 166 -14.67 -26.63 8.72
N LEU A 167 -13.73 -25.79 8.27
CA LEU A 167 -12.77 -26.17 7.24
C LEU A 167 -11.58 -26.99 7.79
N PRO A 168 -10.88 -27.78 6.94
CA PRO A 168 -9.69 -28.52 7.37
C PRO A 168 -8.54 -27.58 7.73
N LEU A 169 -8.20 -27.50 9.02
CA LEU A 169 -7.07 -26.72 9.55
C LEU A 169 -5.74 -27.42 9.24
N ILE A 170 -4.79 -26.69 8.65
CA ILE A 170 -3.44 -27.19 8.35
C ILE A 170 -2.33 -26.45 9.12
N ALA A 171 -2.58 -25.21 9.57
CA ALA A 171 -1.66 -24.51 10.46
C ALA A 171 -2.38 -23.52 11.38
N GLU A 172 -1.80 -23.29 12.56
CA GLU A 172 -2.26 -22.32 13.55
C GLU A 172 -1.05 -21.67 14.23
N GLU A 173 -1.09 -20.37 14.49
CA GLU A 173 -0.06 -19.65 15.23
C GLU A 173 -0.68 -18.59 16.15
N VAL A 174 -0.04 -18.37 17.31
CA VAL A 174 -0.35 -17.24 18.19
C VAL A 174 0.93 -16.49 18.54
N ILE A 175 1.03 -15.25 18.09
CA ILE A 175 2.18 -14.38 18.29
C ILE A 175 1.77 -13.26 19.23
N THR A 176 2.45 -13.17 20.37
CA THR A 176 2.36 -12.01 21.26
C THR A 176 3.62 -11.17 21.12
N ALA A 177 3.44 -9.87 20.90
CA ALA A 177 4.48 -8.86 20.89
C ALA A 177 4.20 -7.79 21.96
N THR A 178 5.25 -7.26 22.57
CA THR A 178 5.15 -6.27 23.66
C THR A 178 6.01 -5.04 23.38
N TYR A 179 5.39 -3.87 23.34
CA TYR A 179 6.04 -2.59 23.09
C TYR A 179 5.87 -1.70 24.32
N GLY A 180 6.87 -1.70 25.21
CA GLY A 180 6.76 -1.06 26.52
C GLY A 180 5.69 -1.75 27.38
N ASP A 181 4.71 -0.98 27.86
CA ASP A 181 3.58 -1.48 28.66
C ASP A 181 2.42 -2.02 27.78
N MET A 182 2.58 -1.97 26.46
CA MET A 182 1.55 -2.33 25.47
C MET A 182 1.80 -3.76 24.98
N ALA A 183 0.74 -4.52 24.78
CA ALA A 183 0.82 -5.87 24.21
C ALA A 183 -0.16 -6.02 23.06
N THR A 184 0.29 -6.66 21.98
CA THR A 184 -0.55 -7.08 20.86
C THR A 184 -0.49 -8.59 20.73
N THR A 185 -1.59 -9.19 20.29
CA THR A 185 -1.69 -10.63 20.01
C THR A 185 -2.26 -10.83 18.62
N LEU A 186 -1.54 -11.57 17.79
CA LEU A 186 -1.95 -12.04 16.49
C LEU A 186 -2.21 -13.55 16.58
N GLU A 187 -3.46 -13.96 16.37
CA GLU A 187 -3.85 -15.36 16.16
C GLU A 187 -4.06 -15.56 14.65
N GLN A 188 -3.45 -16.56 14.04
CA GLN A 188 -3.66 -16.91 12.63
C GLN A 188 -3.94 -18.40 12.47
N LYS A 189 -4.83 -18.72 11.53
CA LYS A 189 -5.19 -20.08 11.14
C LYS A 189 -5.21 -20.21 9.63
N VAL A 190 -4.61 -21.27 9.12
CA VAL A 190 -4.63 -21.62 7.70
C VAL A 190 -5.47 -22.88 7.53
N TYR A 191 -6.50 -22.75 6.72
CA TYR A 191 -7.37 -23.81 6.29
C TYR A 191 -7.12 -24.13 4.81
N SER A 192 -7.31 -25.39 4.43
CA SER A 192 -7.06 -25.86 3.08
C SER A 192 -8.21 -26.71 2.59
N THR A 193 -8.74 -26.37 1.42
CA THR A 193 -9.72 -27.17 0.69
C THR A 193 -9.12 -27.66 -0.63
N ASP A 194 -9.89 -28.37 -1.44
CA ASP A 194 -9.43 -28.79 -2.77
C ASP A 194 -9.19 -27.60 -3.71
N THR A 195 -9.87 -26.47 -3.50
CA THR A 195 -9.88 -25.34 -4.45
C THR A 195 -9.21 -24.08 -3.93
N GLU A 196 -9.00 -23.95 -2.62
CA GLU A 196 -8.54 -22.70 -2.02
C GLU A 196 -7.78 -22.92 -0.71
N LEU A 197 -6.96 -21.93 -0.35
CA LEU A 197 -6.50 -21.69 1.00
C LEU A 197 -7.33 -20.58 1.63
N VAL A 198 -7.65 -20.73 2.92
CA VAL A 198 -8.32 -19.70 3.71
C VAL A 198 -7.45 -19.37 4.90
N ILE A 199 -6.98 -18.12 4.96
CA ILE A 199 -6.14 -17.61 6.04
C ILE A 199 -6.99 -16.67 6.87
N TRP A 200 -7.33 -17.11 8.07
CA TRP A 200 -8.05 -16.30 9.03
C TRP A 200 -7.07 -15.73 10.04
N SER A 201 -7.21 -14.45 10.37
CA SER A 201 -6.40 -13.77 11.37
C SER A 201 -7.27 -13.01 12.35
N ARG A 202 -6.81 -12.93 13.59
CA ARG A 202 -7.35 -12.08 14.64
C ARG A 202 -6.22 -11.33 15.31
N ASN A 203 -6.20 -10.02 15.11
CA ASN A 203 -5.27 -9.12 15.76
C ASN A 203 -5.99 -8.39 16.90
N CYS A 204 -5.41 -8.43 18.08
CA CYS A 204 -5.91 -7.74 19.27
C CYS A 204 -4.79 -6.87 19.82
N GLY A 205 -5.03 -5.56 19.90
CA GLY A 205 -4.07 -4.58 20.39
C GLY A 205 -4.72 -3.43 21.13
N MET A 206 -3.95 -2.36 21.36
CA MET A 206 -4.49 -1.16 22.01
C MET A 206 -5.53 -0.43 21.16
N GLU A 207 -5.36 -0.50 19.83
CA GLU A 207 -6.26 0.13 18.88
C GLU A 207 -7.57 -0.65 18.69
N GLY A 208 -7.73 -1.80 19.36
CA GLY A 208 -8.93 -2.61 19.31
C GLY A 208 -8.68 -4.01 18.77
N GLU A 209 -9.68 -4.51 18.05
CA GLU A 209 -9.70 -5.87 17.51
C GLU A 209 -9.95 -5.82 16.01
N GLU A 210 -9.19 -6.58 15.26
CA GLU A 210 -9.32 -6.75 13.82
C GLU A 210 -9.39 -8.24 13.50
N LEU A 211 -10.36 -8.64 12.69
CA LEU A 211 -10.46 -9.98 12.14
C LEU A 211 -10.32 -9.86 10.63
N SER A 212 -9.49 -10.70 10.03
CA SER A 212 -9.37 -10.77 8.59
C SER A 212 -9.48 -12.21 8.10
N LEU A 213 -9.94 -12.35 6.87
CA LEU A 213 -10.05 -13.62 6.18
C LEU A 213 -9.63 -13.40 4.74
N CYS A 214 -8.53 -14.04 4.35
CA CYS A 214 -8.02 -14.04 3.00
C CYS A 214 -8.28 -15.40 2.36
N ARG A 215 -8.92 -15.42 1.19
CA ARG A 215 -9.07 -16.62 0.37
C ARG A 215 -8.14 -16.52 -0.81
N VAL A 216 -7.28 -17.51 -0.98
CA VAL A 216 -6.35 -17.61 -2.10
C VAL A 216 -6.72 -18.84 -2.92
N THR A 217 -7.11 -18.65 -4.17
CA THR A 217 -7.45 -19.74 -5.09
C THR A 217 -6.22 -20.60 -5.39
N LYS A 218 -6.42 -21.91 -5.56
CA LYS A 218 -5.36 -22.84 -5.99
C LYS A 218 -5.30 -22.95 -7.52
N PRO A 219 -4.14 -23.25 -8.12
CA PRO A 219 -2.87 -23.57 -7.47
C PRO A 219 -2.20 -22.37 -6.82
N ILE A 220 -1.44 -22.60 -5.75
CA ILE A 220 -0.64 -21.55 -5.11
C ILE A 220 0.69 -21.44 -5.84
N SER A 221 1.12 -20.20 -6.09
CA SER A 221 2.36 -19.93 -6.77
C SER A 221 3.58 -20.33 -5.96
N GLY A 222 4.39 -21.23 -6.53
CA GLY A 222 5.70 -21.54 -5.99
C GLY A 222 6.64 -20.32 -5.99
N SER A 223 6.53 -19.46 -6.99
CA SER A 223 7.35 -18.24 -7.12
C SER A 223 6.98 -17.17 -6.10
N PHE A 224 5.70 -17.08 -5.72
CA PHE A 224 5.20 -16.14 -4.71
C PHE A 224 4.94 -16.82 -3.34
N SER A 225 5.78 -17.80 -2.98
CA SER A 225 5.74 -18.52 -1.69
C SER A 225 6.98 -18.27 -0.81
N SER A 226 7.60 -17.09 -0.95
CA SER A 226 8.85 -16.78 -0.26
C SER A 226 8.65 -16.58 1.25
N ILE A 227 9.55 -17.14 2.05
CA ILE A 227 9.64 -16.94 3.49
C ILE A 227 10.67 -15.85 3.78
N ARG A 228 10.30 -14.81 4.52
CA ARG A 228 11.16 -13.67 4.83
C ARG A 228 11.10 -13.31 6.30
N SER A 229 12.16 -12.68 6.82
CA SER A 229 12.09 -11.96 8.09
C SER A 229 10.94 -10.95 8.05
N PHE A 230 10.18 -10.87 9.13
CA PHE A 230 9.04 -9.95 9.21
C PHE A 230 9.19 -8.96 10.36
N ARG A 231 9.30 -9.45 11.60
CA ARG A 231 9.52 -8.59 12.76
C ARG A 231 10.99 -8.61 13.15
N PRO A 232 11.60 -7.46 13.50
CA PRO A 232 12.92 -7.43 14.09
C PRO A 232 12.88 -7.86 15.57
N GLY A 233 14.07 -8.15 16.12
CA GLY A 233 14.22 -8.38 17.57
C GLY A 233 13.71 -7.19 18.41
N PRO A 234 13.11 -7.44 19.59
CA PRO A 234 13.04 -8.71 20.32
C PRO A 234 11.87 -9.62 19.95
N HIS A 235 11.02 -9.24 18.98
CA HIS A 235 9.82 -9.98 18.59
C HIS A 235 10.01 -10.71 17.26
N GLU A 236 11.22 -11.22 17.04
CA GLU A 236 11.63 -11.82 15.78
C GLU A 236 10.63 -12.87 15.30
N SER A 237 10.25 -12.73 14.03
CA SER A 237 9.34 -13.64 13.35
C SER A 237 9.58 -13.59 11.85
N PHE A 238 9.04 -14.60 11.19
CA PHE A 238 9.11 -14.80 9.75
C PHE A 238 7.68 -14.82 9.20
N GLN A 239 7.52 -14.43 7.95
CA GLN A 239 6.25 -14.56 7.23
C GLN A 239 6.45 -15.35 5.94
N ILE A 240 5.43 -16.12 5.56
CA ILE A 240 5.27 -16.63 4.21
C ILE A 240 4.18 -15.84 3.50
N LEU A 241 4.48 -15.36 2.29
CA LEU A 241 3.48 -14.79 1.38
C LEU A 241 2.90 -15.91 0.52
N LEU A 242 1.61 -15.81 0.18
CA LEU A 242 0.88 -16.83 -0.59
C LEU A 242 -0.01 -16.13 -1.62
N GLN A 243 0.18 -16.46 -2.89
CA GLN A 243 -0.60 -15.93 -4.00
C GLN A 243 -1.05 -17.06 -4.94
N SER A 244 -2.18 -16.87 -5.60
CA SER A 244 -2.67 -17.78 -6.64
C SER A 244 -1.76 -17.74 -7.88
N ASP A 245 -1.59 -18.88 -8.55
CA ASP A 245 -1.03 -19.01 -9.91
C ASP A 245 -2.13 -18.87 -10.99
N ALA A 246 -3.41 -18.76 -10.59
CA ALA A 246 -4.47 -18.41 -11.53
C ALA A 246 -4.19 -16.98 -12.04
N ASN A 247 -3.99 -16.88 -13.35
CA ASN A 247 -3.32 -15.74 -13.98
C ASN A 247 -4.27 -14.65 -14.45
N ASP A 248 -5.55 -14.67 -14.10
CA ASP A 248 -6.54 -13.75 -14.67
C ASP A 248 -7.76 -13.71 -13.75
N ASP A 249 -7.86 -12.65 -12.93
CA ASP A 249 -9.08 -11.91 -12.56
C ASP A 249 -8.96 -11.28 -11.15
N GLU A 250 -9.64 -10.15 -10.95
CA GLU A 250 -9.78 -9.46 -9.67
C GLU A 250 -10.42 -10.31 -8.56
N GLU A 251 -10.81 -11.56 -8.83
CA GLU A 251 -11.51 -12.46 -7.90
C GLU A 251 -10.65 -13.58 -7.31
N ASP A 252 -9.40 -13.75 -7.75
CA ASP A 252 -8.56 -14.90 -7.35
C ASP A 252 -8.04 -14.83 -5.91
N THR A 253 -7.86 -13.63 -5.39
CA THR A 253 -7.61 -13.40 -3.97
C THR A 253 -8.60 -12.39 -3.44
N ILE A 254 -9.41 -12.82 -2.47
CA ILE A 254 -10.42 -11.96 -1.84
C ILE A 254 -10.06 -11.84 -0.37
N HIS A 255 -9.99 -10.59 0.08
CA HIS A 255 -9.72 -10.26 1.47
C HIS A 255 -10.96 -9.60 2.08
N TRP A 256 -11.41 -10.16 3.19
CA TRP A 256 -12.38 -9.53 4.05
C TRP A 256 -11.70 -9.11 5.33
N GLU A 257 -12.02 -7.92 5.78
CA GLU A 257 -11.57 -7.40 7.05
C GLU A 257 -12.77 -6.91 7.84
N THR A 258 -12.66 -7.00 9.16
CA THR A 258 -13.59 -6.35 10.07
C THR A 258 -12.83 -5.87 11.28
N SER A 259 -13.02 -4.60 11.61
CA SER A 259 -12.30 -3.96 12.69
C SER A 259 -13.27 -3.34 13.68
N ARG A 260 -12.85 -3.36 14.95
CA ARG A 260 -13.56 -2.73 16.05
C ARG A 260 -12.54 -2.01 16.91
N LYS A 261 -12.37 -0.73 16.61
CA LYS A 261 -11.49 0.16 17.38
C LYS A 261 -12.16 0.79 18.60
N THR A 262 -13.48 0.96 18.53
CA THR A 262 -14.26 1.60 19.58
C THR A 262 -15.40 0.69 20.04
N SER A 263 -16.08 1.08 21.12
CA SER A 263 -17.27 0.36 21.60
C SER A 263 -18.49 0.42 20.65
N ARG A 264 -18.40 1.17 19.53
CA ARG A 264 -19.56 1.52 18.70
C ARG A 264 -20.01 0.45 17.72
N GLY A 265 -19.19 -0.56 17.44
CA GLY A 265 -19.54 -1.66 16.54
C GLY A 265 -18.40 -2.06 15.63
N TRP A 266 -18.71 -2.89 14.62
CA TRP A 266 -17.76 -3.43 13.66
C TRP A 266 -17.80 -2.66 12.34
N LYS A 267 -16.65 -2.27 11.82
CA LYS A 267 -16.50 -1.86 10.43
C LYS A 267 -16.16 -3.07 9.60
N ASN A 268 -16.80 -3.24 8.46
CA ASN A 268 -16.61 -4.40 7.60
C ASN A 268 -16.10 -3.90 6.24
N GLY A 269 -14.96 -4.43 5.81
CA GLY A 269 -14.35 -4.17 4.52
C GLY A 269 -14.28 -5.43 3.66
N ARG A 270 -14.20 -5.23 2.35
CA ARG A 270 -13.87 -6.27 1.38
C ARG A 270 -13.01 -5.63 0.29
N SER A 271 -11.85 -6.23 0.04
CA SER A 271 -11.00 -5.92 -1.09
C SER A 271 -10.79 -7.16 -1.95
N SER A 272 -10.54 -6.95 -3.23
CA SER A 272 -10.27 -7.99 -4.21
C SER A 272 -9.34 -7.44 -5.28
N GLY A 273 -8.59 -8.30 -5.96
CA GLY A 273 -7.62 -7.92 -7.00
C GLY A 273 -6.18 -7.82 -6.51
N VAL A 274 -5.28 -7.39 -7.39
CA VAL A 274 -3.85 -7.23 -7.09
C VAL A 274 -3.64 -5.83 -6.50
N PRO A 275 -2.93 -5.64 -5.37
CA PRO A 275 -2.05 -6.58 -4.69
C PRO A 275 -2.64 -7.17 -3.39
N VAL A 276 -3.69 -8.00 -3.48
CA VAL A 276 -4.13 -8.81 -2.32
C VAL A 276 -3.38 -10.14 -2.31
N TYR A 277 -2.64 -10.41 -1.24
CA TYR A 277 -1.97 -11.70 -0.99
C TYR A 277 -2.35 -12.26 0.39
N GLY A 278 -2.30 -13.57 0.52
CA GLY A 278 -2.36 -14.24 1.82
C GLY A 278 -1.00 -14.18 2.51
N TYR A 279 -0.98 -14.04 3.84
CA TYR A 279 0.27 -14.19 4.60
C TYR A 279 0.06 -14.95 5.89
N PHE A 280 1.07 -15.70 6.31
CA PHE A 280 1.08 -16.39 7.60
C PHE A 280 2.41 -16.16 8.31
N GLU A 281 2.33 -15.68 9.55
CA GLU A 281 3.48 -15.32 10.38
C GLU A 281 3.79 -16.45 11.37
N SER A 282 5.07 -16.73 11.61
CA SER A 282 5.52 -17.63 12.67
C SER A 282 6.88 -17.21 13.23
N LYS A 283 7.11 -17.53 14.51
CA LYS A 283 8.44 -17.42 15.13
C LYS A 283 9.37 -18.56 14.71
N ASP A 284 8.83 -19.60 14.06
CA ASP A 284 9.57 -20.79 13.64
C ASP A 284 9.61 -20.85 12.10
N ARG A 285 10.77 -20.49 11.52
CA ARG A 285 10.98 -20.57 10.07
C ARG A 285 10.79 -21.99 9.53
N ALA A 286 11.20 -23.02 10.27
CA ALA A 286 11.06 -24.40 9.81
C ALA A 286 9.59 -24.83 9.72
N LYS A 287 8.73 -24.29 10.58
CA LYS A 287 7.28 -24.48 10.49
C LYS A 287 6.71 -23.87 9.21
N LEU A 288 7.18 -22.70 8.81
CA LEU A 288 6.77 -22.09 7.54
C LEU A 288 7.25 -22.90 6.33
N GLU A 289 8.46 -23.48 6.39
CA GLU A 289 8.97 -24.37 5.34
C GLU A 289 8.16 -25.67 5.22
N GLU A 290 7.72 -26.25 6.34
CA GLU A 290 6.82 -27.40 6.36
C GLU A 290 5.45 -27.06 5.77
N LEU A 291 4.84 -25.96 6.22
CA LEU A 291 3.56 -25.46 5.70
C LEU A 291 3.63 -25.21 4.20
N ARG A 292 4.71 -24.57 3.72
CA ARG A 292 4.93 -24.33 2.29
C ARG A 292 4.93 -25.63 1.47
N ARG A 293 5.66 -26.64 1.94
CA ARG A 293 5.73 -27.94 1.23
C ARG A 293 4.40 -28.65 1.22
N GLU A 294 3.61 -28.54 2.29
CA GLU A 294 2.25 -29.05 2.35
C GLU A 294 1.33 -28.34 1.34
N ILE A 295 1.38 -27.00 1.29
CA ILE A 295 0.57 -26.18 0.40
C ILE A 295 0.89 -26.45 -1.08
N LEU A 296 2.18 -26.49 -1.43
CA LEU A 296 2.63 -26.67 -2.81
C LEU A 296 2.59 -28.14 -3.27
N GLY A 297 2.48 -29.09 -2.33
CA GLY A 297 2.60 -30.51 -2.62
C GLY A 297 4.01 -30.94 -3.05
N GLY A 298 5.04 -30.15 -2.72
CA GLY A 298 6.41 -30.36 -3.16
C GLY A 298 7.38 -29.29 -2.68
N GLU A 299 8.64 -29.39 -3.12
CA GLU A 299 9.65 -28.35 -2.87
C GLU A 299 9.34 -27.09 -3.71
N PRO A 300 9.55 -25.89 -3.16
CA PRO A 300 9.40 -24.65 -3.94
C PRO A 300 10.46 -24.57 -5.04
N PRO A 301 10.27 -23.68 -6.05
CA PRO A 301 11.29 -23.42 -7.05
C PRO A 301 12.63 -23.03 -6.42
N THR A 302 13.73 -23.52 -7.00
CA THR A 302 15.09 -23.19 -6.54
C THR A 302 15.34 -21.68 -6.57
N SER A 303 14.73 -20.96 -7.51
CA SER A 303 14.78 -19.50 -7.60
C SER A 303 14.19 -18.82 -6.37
N THR A 304 13.06 -19.31 -5.84
CA THR A 304 12.45 -18.81 -4.61
C THR A 304 13.41 -18.97 -3.42
N ILE A 305 14.00 -20.16 -3.25
CA ILE A 305 14.97 -20.42 -2.18
C ILE A 305 16.22 -19.53 -2.33
N ALA A 306 16.72 -19.37 -3.55
CA ALA A 306 17.87 -18.52 -3.82
C ALA A 306 17.58 -17.05 -3.48
N GLY A 307 16.38 -16.57 -3.81
CA GLY A 307 15.91 -15.22 -3.48
C GLY A 307 15.81 -14.97 -1.97
N GLU A 308 15.35 -15.96 -1.19
CA GLU A 308 15.33 -15.87 0.28
C GLU A 308 16.74 -15.79 0.87
N GLN A 309 17.64 -16.69 0.44
CA GLN A 309 19.04 -16.67 0.87
C GLN A 309 19.76 -15.39 0.44
N TYR A 310 19.31 -14.77 -0.64
CA TYR A 310 19.79 -13.49 -1.10
C TYR A 310 19.35 -12.35 -0.16
N GLN A 311 18.07 -12.32 0.21
CA GLN A 311 17.51 -11.35 1.16
C GLN A 311 18.08 -11.49 2.58
N ASP A 312 18.16 -12.71 3.11
CA ASP A 312 18.74 -12.98 4.44
C ASP A 312 20.18 -12.43 4.53
N ARG A 313 20.97 -12.58 3.46
CA ARG A 313 22.32 -12.03 3.40
C ARG A 313 22.36 -10.51 3.43
N ILE A 314 21.41 -9.84 2.77
CA ILE A 314 21.31 -8.38 2.80
C ILE A 314 21.02 -7.88 4.21
N GLU A 315 20.09 -8.54 4.92
CA GLU A 315 19.67 -8.13 6.26
C GLU A 315 20.80 -8.28 7.30
N GLU A 316 21.71 -9.22 7.10
CA GLU A 316 22.88 -9.44 7.97
C GLU A 316 24.08 -8.52 7.66
N MET A 317 24.03 -7.77 6.56
CA MET A 317 25.15 -6.94 6.11
C MET A 317 25.23 -5.60 6.85
N ASP A 318 26.46 -5.21 7.22
CA ASP A 318 26.74 -3.83 7.56
C ASP A 318 26.83 -2.95 6.30
N GLU A 319 26.83 -1.63 6.48
CA GLU A 319 26.82 -0.67 5.36
C GLU A 319 28.02 -0.85 4.41
N ALA A 320 29.17 -1.29 4.92
CA ALA A 320 30.37 -1.54 4.10
C ALA A 320 30.23 -2.84 3.29
N ALA A 321 29.67 -3.89 3.89
CA ALA A 321 29.36 -5.15 3.22
C ALA A 321 28.24 -4.98 2.18
N LEU A 322 27.23 -4.16 2.48
CA LEU A 322 26.15 -3.81 1.54
C LEU A 322 26.70 -3.08 0.31
N GLN A 323 27.60 -2.11 0.50
CA GLN A 323 28.27 -1.41 -0.60
C GLN A 323 29.13 -2.35 -1.46
N ALA A 324 29.78 -3.35 -0.85
CA ALA A 324 30.55 -4.37 -1.58
C ALA A 324 29.66 -5.39 -2.30
N PHE A 325 28.43 -5.59 -1.82
CA PHE A 325 27.46 -6.56 -2.35
C PHE A 325 26.50 -5.98 -3.39
N ALA A 326 26.37 -4.65 -3.46
CA ALA A 326 25.56 -3.94 -4.44
C ALA A 326 25.76 -4.41 -5.90
N PRO A 327 26.98 -4.77 -6.35
CA PRO A 327 27.17 -5.31 -7.69
C PRO A 327 26.46 -6.64 -7.96
N GLN A 328 26.44 -7.51 -6.95
CA GLN A 328 25.77 -8.80 -7.05
C GLN A 328 24.25 -8.65 -6.94
N MET A 329 23.77 -7.65 -6.21
CA MET A 329 22.35 -7.28 -6.14
C MET A 329 21.78 -6.88 -7.49
N MET A 330 22.47 -5.99 -8.18
CA MET A 330 22.02 -5.54 -9.49
C MET A 330 22.00 -6.66 -10.50
N LEU A 331 22.97 -7.58 -10.47
CA LEU A 331 22.98 -8.74 -11.35
C LEU A 331 21.80 -9.69 -11.10
N GLU A 332 21.42 -9.95 -9.86
CA GLU A 332 20.27 -10.81 -9.55
C GLU A 332 18.93 -10.12 -9.87
N MET A 333 18.80 -8.80 -9.62
CA MET A 333 17.63 -8.03 -10.06
C MET A 333 17.45 -8.05 -11.57
N PHE A 334 18.56 -7.98 -12.31
CA PHE A 334 18.56 -8.06 -13.77
C PHE A 334 18.01 -9.40 -14.26
N LYS A 335 18.50 -10.52 -13.70
CA LYS A 335 18.01 -11.87 -14.02
C LYS A 335 16.53 -12.06 -13.67
N LEU A 336 16.08 -11.50 -12.55
CA LEU A 336 14.68 -11.59 -12.12
C LEU A 336 13.75 -10.92 -13.13
N LEU A 337 14.10 -9.71 -13.57
CA LEU A 337 13.29 -8.95 -14.54
C LEU A 337 13.34 -9.55 -15.94
N GLN A 338 14.49 -10.10 -16.37
CA GLN A 338 14.56 -10.89 -17.60
C GLN A 338 13.62 -12.10 -17.53
N GLY A 339 13.64 -12.85 -16.43
CA GLY A 339 12.73 -13.99 -16.25
C GLY A 339 11.25 -13.59 -16.24
N GLN A 340 10.90 -12.42 -15.69
CA GLN A 340 9.54 -11.89 -15.77
C GLN A 340 9.14 -11.50 -17.20
N ALA A 341 10.05 -10.88 -17.96
CA ALA A 341 9.81 -10.54 -19.35
C ALA A 341 9.66 -11.79 -20.24
N ASP A 342 10.46 -12.84 -20.02
CA ASP A 342 10.37 -14.11 -20.76
C ASP A 342 9.03 -14.81 -20.57
N VAL A 343 8.47 -14.76 -19.36
CA VAL A 343 7.13 -15.28 -19.06
C VAL A 343 6.04 -14.51 -19.81
N LEU A 344 6.28 -13.23 -20.13
CA LEU A 344 5.37 -12.34 -20.85
C LEU A 344 5.59 -12.32 -22.38
N GLY A 345 6.43 -13.20 -22.92
CA GLY A 345 6.71 -13.27 -24.38
C GLY A 345 7.99 -12.55 -24.81
N GLY A 346 8.82 -12.12 -23.86
CA GLY A 346 10.07 -11.40 -24.08
C GLY A 346 9.91 -9.89 -23.90
N MET A 347 11.03 -9.16 -23.87
CA MET A 347 11.04 -7.73 -23.55
C MET A 347 10.25 -6.83 -24.52
N ASN A 348 10.05 -7.26 -25.76
CA ASN A 348 9.24 -6.52 -26.73
C ASN A 348 7.75 -6.49 -26.36
N ASP A 349 7.27 -7.58 -25.76
CA ASP A 349 5.87 -7.80 -25.39
C ASP A 349 5.57 -7.44 -23.93
N ALA A 350 6.59 -7.09 -23.14
CA ALA A 350 6.45 -6.65 -21.76
C ALA A 350 5.72 -5.29 -21.64
N PRO A 351 4.96 -5.05 -20.54
CA PRO A 351 4.41 -3.74 -20.18
C PRO A 351 5.46 -2.64 -20.14
N GLU A 352 5.05 -1.39 -20.39
CA GLU A 352 5.98 -0.27 -20.56
C GLU A 352 6.70 0.07 -19.24
N GLU A 353 6.07 -0.19 -18.11
CA GLU A 353 6.63 -0.05 -16.77
C GLU A 353 7.80 -1.02 -16.54
N ILE A 354 7.69 -2.25 -17.05
CA ILE A 354 8.75 -3.26 -16.99
C ILE A 354 9.91 -2.85 -17.91
N LYS A 355 9.62 -2.33 -19.11
CA LYS A 355 10.64 -1.82 -20.03
C LYS A 355 11.40 -0.61 -19.47
N GLN A 356 10.69 0.33 -18.84
CA GLN A 356 11.28 1.49 -18.17
C GLN A 356 12.16 1.07 -16.99
N SER A 357 11.68 0.12 -16.18
CA SER A 357 12.45 -0.44 -15.06
C SER A 357 13.73 -1.13 -15.56
N PHE A 358 13.65 -1.85 -16.68
CA PHE A 358 14.80 -2.50 -17.29
C PHE A 358 15.82 -1.49 -17.85
N ALA A 359 15.37 -0.46 -18.56
CA ALA A 359 16.24 0.61 -19.06
C ALA A 359 16.92 1.38 -17.92
N HIS A 360 16.21 1.61 -16.83
CA HIS A 360 16.77 2.24 -15.64
C HIS A 360 17.86 1.37 -14.98
N LEU A 361 17.63 0.06 -14.89
CA LEU A 361 18.63 -0.87 -14.36
C LEU A 361 19.84 -1.03 -15.28
N GLU A 362 19.67 -0.99 -16.60
CA GLU A 362 20.79 -0.94 -17.56
C GLU A 362 21.66 0.31 -17.36
N GLN A 363 21.03 1.46 -17.12
CA GLN A 363 21.73 2.70 -16.80
C GLN A 363 22.49 2.59 -15.47
N LEU A 364 21.86 2.05 -14.43
CA LEU A 364 22.50 1.83 -13.13
C LEU A 364 23.67 0.83 -13.25
N LYS A 365 23.47 -0.30 -13.94
CA LYS A 365 24.49 -1.31 -14.25
C LYS A 365 25.70 -0.67 -14.92
N SER A 366 25.46 0.14 -15.96
CA SER A 366 26.51 0.87 -16.67
C SER A 366 27.26 1.87 -15.77
N GLN A 367 26.54 2.63 -14.94
CA GLN A 367 27.14 3.58 -13.99
C GLN A 367 28.01 2.86 -12.94
N MET A 368 27.54 1.73 -12.44
CA MET A 368 28.25 0.96 -11.44
C MET A 368 29.48 0.26 -12.01
N ILE A 369 29.42 -0.26 -13.25
CA ILE A 369 30.61 -0.78 -13.96
C ILE A 369 31.65 0.34 -14.10
N ALA A 370 31.23 1.55 -14.47
CA ALA A 370 32.12 2.70 -14.60
C ALA A 370 32.73 3.12 -13.24
N ASP A 371 31.94 3.13 -12.16
CA ASP A 371 32.43 3.44 -10.80
C ASP A 371 33.41 2.36 -10.29
N LEU A 372 33.12 1.08 -10.53
CA LEU A 372 34.03 -0.02 -10.19
C LEU A 372 35.35 0.06 -10.98
N GLN A 373 35.31 0.39 -12.28
CA GLN A 373 36.50 0.64 -13.09
C GLN A 373 37.29 1.85 -12.57
N GLN A 374 36.62 2.94 -12.21
CA GLN A 374 37.28 4.12 -11.66
C GLN A 374 37.94 3.84 -10.29
N ARG A 375 37.30 3.02 -9.44
CA ARG A 375 37.86 2.58 -8.15
C ARG A 375 39.05 1.64 -8.33
N ALA A 376 38.98 0.74 -9.31
CA ALA A 376 40.09 -0.13 -9.70
C ALA A 376 41.33 0.67 -10.13
N ASP A 377 41.12 1.68 -10.96
CA ASP A 377 42.18 2.58 -11.44
C ASP A 377 42.82 3.39 -10.29
N ALA A 378 42.06 3.65 -9.22
CA ALA A 378 42.50 4.41 -8.05
C ALA A 378 43.17 3.57 -6.94
N ALA A 379 42.86 2.27 -6.84
CA ALA A 379 43.20 1.43 -5.68
C ALA A 379 43.85 0.07 -6.01
N GLY A 380 44.66 -0.05 -7.07
CA GLY A 380 45.39 -1.29 -7.36
C GLY A 380 44.49 -2.47 -7.78
N PRO A 381 45.04 -3.68 -8.00
CA PRO A 381 44.33 -4.74 -8.71
C PRO A 381 43.02 -5.13 -8.03
N ILE A 382 41.95 -5.15 -8.82
CA ILE A 382 40.62 -5.61 -8.43
C ILE A 382 40.72 -7.07 -7.94
N PRO A 383 40.10 -7.43 -6.81
CA PRO A 383 39.94 -8.83 -6.40
C PRO A 383 39.33 -9.70 -7.52
N ASP A 384 39.86 -10.91 -7.73
CA ASP A 384 39.49 -11.80 -8.86
C ASP A 384 38.00 -12.19 -8.86
N ASP A 385 37.36 -12.21 -7.70
CA ASP A 385 35.92 -12.44 -7.51
C ASP A 385 35.07 -11.28 -8.06
N LEU A 386 35.52 -10.04 -7.88
CA LEU A 386 34.88 -8.85 -8.44
C LEU A 386 35.06 -8.75 -9.96
N LEU A 387 36.23 -9.17 -10.49
CA LEU A 387 36.44 -9.31 -11.94
C LEU A 387 35.54 -10.37 -12.57
N GLY A 388 35.36 -11.51 -11.89
CA GLY A 388 34.42 -12.54 -12.31
C GLY A 388 32.97 -12.03 -12.35
N LEU A 389 32.58 -11.21 -11.37
CA LEU A 389 31.26 -10.59 -11.33
C LEU A 389 31.06 -9.55 -12.44
N MET A 390 32.07 -8.71 -12.68
CA MET A 390 32.07 -7.75 -13.80
C MET A 390 31.96 -8.46 -15.16
N GLN A 391 32.67 -9.58 -15.33
CA GLN A 391 32.58 -10.37 -16.56
C GLN A 391 31.18 -10.97 -16.73
N GLN A 392 30.56 -11.49 -15.67
CA GLN A 392 29.19 -12.00 -15.72
C GLN A 392 28.15 -10.92 -16.04
N MET A 393 28.34 -9.70 -15.54
CA MET A 393 27.47 -8.57 -15.87
C MET A 393 27.61 -8.12 -17.33
N VAL A 394 28.81 -8.21 -17.89
CA VAL A 394 29.09 -7.89 -19.31
C VAL A 394 28.60 -9.02 -20.23
N ASP A 395 28.77 -10.28 -19.83
CA ASP A 395 28.35 -11.44 -20.63
C ASP A 395 26.80 -11.59 -20.67
N ALA A 396 26.09 -11.06 -19.67
CA ALA A 396 24.63 -11.00 -19.66
C ALA A 396 24.04 -10.09 -20.77
N ASP A 397 24.86 -9.27 -21.44
CA ASP A 397 24.46 -8.48 -22.63
C ASP A 397 24.62 -9.26 -23.94
N VAL A 398 25.34 -10.38 -23.95
CA VAL A 398 25.81 -11.04 -25.19
C VAL A 398 24.84 -12.13 -25.68
N ASP A 399 23.97 -12.66 -24.82
CA ASP A 399 22.98 -13.68 -25.21
C ASP A 399 21.79 -13.11 -26.02
N ASP A 400 21.65 -11.78 -26.14
CA ASP A 400 20.60 -11.12 -26.95
C ASP A 400 21.02 -10.79 -28.40
N GLU A 401 22.28 -11.02 -28.80
CA GLU A 401 22.75 -10.74 -30.18
C GLU A 401 22.87 -11.98 -31.10
N GLU A 402 22.58 -13.21 -30.63
CA GLU A 402 22.71 -14.45 -31.44
C GLU A 402 21.43 -15.29 -31.69
N GLU A 403 20.21 -14.76 -31.59
CA GLU A 403 19.01 -15.39 -32.21
C GLU A 403 18.24 -14.49 -33.19
#